data_AF-A0A8J7UH05-F1
#
_entry.id   AF-A0A8J7UH05-F1
#
_cell.length_a   1.000
_cell.length_b   1.000
_cell.length_c   1.000
_cell.angle_alpha   90.00
_cell.angle_beta   90.00
_cell.angle_gamma   90.00
#
_symmetry.space_group_name_H-M   'P 1'
#
loop_
_entity.id
_entity.type
_entity.pdbx_description
1 polymer ?
#
loop_
_entity_poly.entity_id
_entity_poly.type
_entity_poly.pdbx_seq_one_letter_code
_entity_poly.pdbx_strand_id
1 'polypeptide(L)'
;MPLLKKLYDHLEEYLAVLACSIMVISLVAQVLIRLFSGESFAWSEELSRYGFLWAVYLGAAFAAKKAIHVRITAQFLKAGYKTRLFFRLFSDAVWVAGCLFIASKSWVNIQDGMLYPEISPTLHVTKWWVEI
;
A
#
# COMPACT_ATOMS: atom_id res chain seq x y z
N MET A 1 0.00 -9.09 29.40
CA MET A 1 1.25 -8.37 29.05
C MET A 1 0.92 -7.16 28.19
N PRO A 2 1.05 -5.92 28.71
CA PRO A 2 0.67 -4.70 27.98
C PRO A 2 1.51 -4.44 26.71
N LEU A 3 2.75 -4.95 26.68
CA LEU A 3 3.66 -4.86 25.53
C LEU A 3 3.16 -5.61 24.29
N LEU A 4 2.66 -6.84 24.44
CA LEU A 4 2.13 -7.61 23.29
C LEU A 4 0.89 -6.96 22.67
N LYS A 5 -0.01 -6.41 23.50
CA LYS A 5 -1.19 -5.68 22.99
C LYS A 5 -0.77 -4.44 22.21
N LYS A 6 0.16 -3.65 22.77
CA LYS A 6 0.64 -2.43 22.11
C LYS A 6 1.37 -2.72 20.80
N LEU A 7 2.16 -3.79 20.74
CA LEU A 7 2.81 -4.24 19.52
C LEU A 7 1.79 -4.66 18.47
N TYR A 8 0.79 -5.48 18.83
CA TYR A 8 -0.27 -5.90 17.93
C TYR A 8 -1.09 -4.72 17.39
N ASP A 9 -1.39 -3.74 18.24
CA ASP A 9 -2.18 -2.56 17.86
C ASP A 9 -1.45 -1.62 16.89
N HIS A 10 -0.12 -1.62 16.87
CA HIS A 10 0.72 -0.71 16.06
C HIS A 10 1.63 -1.44 15.06
N LEU A 11 1.49 -2.76 14.91
CA LEU A 11 2.34 -3.56 14.04
C LEU A 11 2.28 -3.06 12.59
N GLU A 12 1.08 -2.74 12.12
CA GLU A 12 0.83 -2.19 10.77
C GLU A 12 1.60 -0.88 10.55
N GLU A 13 1.64 -0.01 11.56
CA GLU A 13 2.35 1.27 11.53
C GLU A 13 3.87 1.07 11.49
N TYR A 14 4.39 0.17 12.34
CA TYR A 14 5.82 -0.14 12.37
C TYR A 14 6.29 -0.78 11.06
N LEU A 15 5.51 -1.71 10.49
CA LEU A 15 5.84 -2.32 9.20
C LEU A 15 5.77 -1.31 8.06
N ALA A 16 4.80 -0.39 8.06
CA ALA A 16 4.71 0.67 7.03
C ALA A 16 5.93 1.59 7.07
N VAL A 17 6.35 2.00 8.27
CA VAL A 17 7.55 2.84 8.46
C VAL A 17 8.80 2.09 8.02
N LEU A 18 8.91 0.79 8.34
CA LEU A 18 10.03 -0.05 7.91
C LEU A 18 10.11 -0.14 6.39
N ALA A 19 8.99 -0.46 5.72
CA ALA A 19 8.93 -0.55 4.26
C ALA A 19 9.27 0.78 3.57
N CYS A 20 8.75 1.90 4.11
CA CYS A 20 9.07 3.24 3.64
C CYS A 20 10.56 3.57 3.83
N SER A 21 11.14 3.19 4.97
CA SER A 21 12.56 3.40 5.27
C SER A 21 13.45 2.62 4.30
N ILE A 22 13.12 1.36 4.01
CA ILE A 22 13.81 0.53 3.03
C ILE A 22 13.80 1.20 1.65
N MET A 23 12.64 1.69 1.20
CA MET A 23 12.52 2.42 -0.06
C MET A 23 13.43 3.66 -0.08
N VAL A 24 13.33 4.53 0.93
CA VAL A 24 14.10 5.78 0.98
C VAL A 24 15.60 5.52 1.02
N ILE A 25 16.05 4.58 1.87
CA ILE A 25 17.47 4.23 1.97
C ILE A 25 17.99 3.66 0.66
N SER A 26 17.21 2.80 -0.02
CA SER A 26 17.59 2.25 -1.31
C SER A 26 17.74 3.34 -2.37
N LEU A 27 16.79 4.27 -2.46
CA LEU A 27 16.87 5.38 -3.40
C LEU A 27 18.05 6.32 -3.11
N VAL A 28 18.29 6.64 -1.83
CA VAL A 28 19.44 7.47 -1.44
C VAL A 28 20.75 6.77 -1.78
N ALA A 29 20.89 5.49 -1.47
CA ALA A 29 22.06 4.71 -1.82
C ALA A 29 22.28 4.70 -3.34
N GLN A 30 21.23 4.48 -4.13
CA GLN A 30 21.29 4.48 -5.59
C GLN A 30 21.80 5.82 -6.15
N VAL A 31 21.31 6.94 -5.60
CA VAL A 31 21.76 8.29 -5.99
C VAL A 31 23.23 8.51 -5.60
N LEU A 32 23.64 8.15 -4.38
CA LEU A 32 25.02 8.31 -3.92
C LEU A 32 25.99 7.49 -4.79
N ILE A 33 25.68 6.22 -5.04
CA ILE A 33 26.52 5.34 -5.84
C ILE A 33 26.65 5.87 -7.27
N ARG A 34 25.55 6.36 -7.85
CA ARG A 34 25.57 6.97 -9.18
C ARG A 34 26.46 8.22 -9.22
N LEU A 35 26.48 9.02 -8.15
CA LEU A 35 27.33 10.22 -8.07
C LEU A 35 28.82 9.88 -7.96
N PHE A 36 29.19 8.84 -7.21
CA PHE A 36 30.60 8.48 -6.98
C PHE A 36 31.18 7.52 -8.02
N SER A 37 30.36 6.61 -8.54
CA SER A 37 30.80 5.48 -9.38
C SER A 37 30.27 5.54 -10.82
N GLY A 38 29.33 6.44 -11.13
CA GLY A 38 28.67 6.53 -12.45
C GLY A 38 27.67 5.40 -12.75
N GLU A 39 27.79 4.27 -12.06
CA GLU A 39 26.96 3.07 -12.18
C GLU A 39 25.78 3.07 -11.18
N SER A 40 24.77 2.23 -11.41
CA SER A 40 23.68 2.00 -10.46
C SER A 40 23.35 0.52 -10.33
N PHE A 41 23.10 0.04 -9.11
CA PHE A 41 22.69 -1.34 -8.88
C PHE A 41 21.25 -1.58 -9.32
N ALA A 42 21.05 -2.46 -10.31
CA ALA A 42 19.73 -2.77 -10.85
C ALA A 42 18.78 -3.39 -9.80
N TRP A 43 19.31 -4.17 -8.84
CA TRP A 43 18.52 -4.75 -7.75
C TRP A 43 17.99 -3.71 -6.76
N SER A 44 18.66 -2.56 -6.62
CA SER A 44 18.23 -1.50 -5.70
C SER A 44 16.95 -0.83 -6.18
N GLU A 45 16.77 -0.73 -7.50
CA GLU A 45 15.55 -0.19 -8.10
C GLU A 45 14.35 -1.10 -7.80
N GLU A 46 14.47 -2.40 -8.04
CA GLU A 46 13.43 -3.38 -7.70
C GLU A 46 13.11 -3.37 -6.19
N LEU A 47 14.13 -3.38 -5.32
CA LEU A 47 13.93 -3.34 -3.87
C LEU A 47 13.18 -2.08 -3.41
N SER A 48 13.51 -0.93 -3.99
CA SER A 48 12.82 0.33 -3.67
C SER A 48 11.35 0.29 -4.09
N ARG A 49 11.06 -0.32 -5.26
CA ARG A 49 9.70 -0.51 -5.78
C ARG A 49 8.88 -1.43 -4.89
N TYR A 50 9.49 -2.50 -4.40
CA TYR A 50 8.87 -3.44 -3.46
C TYR A 50 8.61 -2.78 -2.10
N GLY A 51 9.58 -2.03 -1.56
CA GLY A 51 9.39 -1.26 -0.33
C GLY A 51 8.25 -0.24 -0.46
N PHE A 52 8.13 0.45 -1.60
CA PHE A 52 7.03 1.37 -1.87
C PHE A 52 5.67 0.66 -1.84
N LEU A 53 5.54 -0.46 -2.53
CA LEU A 53 4.29 -1.22 -2.65
C LEU A 53 3.77 -1.65 -1.28
N TRP A 54 4.66 -2.25 -0.47
CA TRP A 54 4.33 -2.64 0.91
C TRP A 54 4.00 -1.45 1.81
N ALA A 55 4.71 -0.33 1.67
CA ALA A 55 4.42 0.88 2.43
C ALA A 55 3.03 1.44 2.10
N VAL A 56 2.61 1.41 0.83
CA VAL A 56 1.28 1.86 0.40
C VAL A 56 0.18 0.95 0.96
N TYR A 57 0.34 -0.37 0.89
CA TYR A 57 -0.66 -1.32 1.41
C TYR A 57 -0.84 -1.21 2.92
N LEU A 58 0.27 -1.17 3.67
CA LEU A 58 0.23 -1.03 5.12
C LEU A 58 -0.29 0.36 5.53
N GLY A 59 0.09 1.41 4.79
CA GLY A 59 -0.42 2.76 4.98
C GLY A 59 -1.93 2.86 4.72
N ALA A 60 -2.45 2.18 3.71
CA ALA A 60 -3.87 2.12 3.41
C ALA A 60 -4.66 1.39 4.51
N ALA A 61 -4.15 0.24 4.98
CA ALA A 61 -4.75 -0.49 6.10
C ALA A 61 -4.80 0.37 7.37
N PHE A 62 -3.73 1.08 7.67
CA PHE A 62 -3.65 2.01 8.80
C PHE A 62 -4.62 3.19 8.67
N ALA A 63 -4.73 3.79 7.49
CA ALA A 63 -5.66 4.89 7.22
C ALA A 63 -7.12 4.45 7.36
N ALA A 64 -7.44 3.23 6.91
CA ALA A 64 -8.75 2.62 7.09
C ALA A 64 -9.06 2.36 8.57
N LYS A 65 -8.11 1.80 9.34
CA LYS A 65 -8.25 1.54 10.79
C LYS A 65 -8.54 2.81 11.59
N LYS A 66 -7.87 3.91 11.27
CA LYS A 66 -8.09 5.21 11.94
C LYS A 66 -9.24 6.02 11.32
N ALA A 67 -9.93 5.49 10.31
CA ALA A 67 -11.00 6.16 9.57
C ALA A 67 -10.61 7.57 9.06
N ILE A 68 -9.35 7.76 8.66
CA ILE A 68 -8.78 9.06 8.21
C ILE A 68 -8.95 9.22 6.69
N HIS A 69 -9.73 8.35 6.01
CA HIS A 69 -10.04 8.55 4.61
C HIS A 69 -10.68 9.93 4.40
N VAL A 70 -9.96 10.79 3.66
CA VAL A 70 -10.33 12.18 3.46
C VAL A 70 -11.69 12.24 2.77
N ARG A 71 -12.71 12.65 3.52
CA ARG A 71 -14.05 12.85 3.00
C ARG A 71 -14.31 14.35 2.86
N ILE A 72 -14.41 14.82 1.63
CA ILE A 72 -14.83 16.19 1.36
C ILE A 72 -16.30 16.29 1.79
N THR A 73 -16.60 17.16 2.76
CA THR A 73 -17.95 17.37 3.30
C THR A 73 -18.51 18.76 3.01
N ALA A 74 -17.69 19.64 2.44
CA ALA A 74 -18.03 21.04 2.17
C ALA A 74 -19.24 21.18 1.23
N GLN A 75 -19.37 20.29 0.25
CA GLN A 75 -20.45 20.27 -0.74
C GLN A 75 -21.84 19.97 -0.14
N PHE A 76 -21.91 19.46 1.09
CA PHE A 76 -23.18 19.14 1.77
C PHE A 76 -23.50 20.06 2.95
N LEU A 77 -22.73 21.13 3.17
CA LEU A 77 -22.94 22.07 4.29
C LEU A 77 -24.31 22.77 4.24
N LYS A 78 -24.83 23.05 3.02
CA LYS A 78 -26.16 23.65 2.82
C LYS A 78 -27.28 22.63 2.60
N ALA A 79 -26.96 21.34 2.54
CA ALA A 79 -27.93 20.28 2.27
C ALA A 79 -28.63 19.82 3.55
N GLY A 80 -29.93 19.47 3.46
CA GLY A 80 -30.68 18.94 4.59
C GLY A 80 -30.13 17.60 5.11
N TYR A 81 -30.56 17.20 6.31
CA TYR A 81 -30.10 15.98 6.98
C TYR A 81 -30.29 14.72 6.13
N LYS A 82 -31.47 14.54 5.52
CA LYS A 82 -31.80 13.36 4.69
C LYS A 82 -30.91 13.24 3.45
N THR A 83 -30.68 14.35 2.75
CA THR A 83 -29.78 14.41 1.59
C THR A 83 -28.33 14.10 1.97
N ARG A 84 -27.84 14.66 3.09
CA ARG A 84 -26.47 14.38 3.56
C ARG A 84 -26.28 12.91 3.94
N LEU A 85 -27.29 12.28 4.55
CA LEU A 85 -27.27 10.87 4.90
C LEU A 85 -27.26 9.97 3.65
N PHE A 86 -28.12 10.27 2.66
CA PHE A 86 -28.17 9.52 1.40
C PHE A 86 -26.81 9.52 0.68
N PHE A 87 -26.20 10.70 0.48
CA PHE A 87 -24.88 10.79 -0.16
C PHE A 87 -23.78 10.13 0.65
N ARG A 88 -23.88 10.15 2.00
CA ARG A 88 -22.91 9.48 2.86
C ARG A 88 -22.94 7.97 2.62
N LEU A 89 -24.12 7.36 2.71
CA LEU A 89 -24.33 5.93 2.50
C LEU A 89 -24.01 5.50 1.06
N PHE A 90 -24.39 6.31 0.07
CA PHE A 90 -24.05 6.04 -1.32
C PHE A 90 -22.54 6.01 -1.54
N SER A 91 -21.80 6.99 -1.01
CA SER A 91 -20.35 7.03 -1.10
C SER A 91 -19.69 5.83 -0.41
N ASP A 92 -20.20 5.41 0.75
CA ASP A 92 -19.69 4.23 1.45
C ASP A 92 -19.98 2.94 0.66
N ALA A 93 -21.18 2.83 0.08
CA ALA A 93 -21.54 1.69 -0.77
C ALA A 93 -20.65 1.60 -2.01
N VAL A 94 -20.38 2.72 -2.69
CA VAL A 94 -19.46 2.78 -3.83
C VAL A 94 -18.04 2.40 -3.42
N TRP A 95 -17.56 2.87 -2.25
CA TRP A 95 -16.25 2.51 -1.72
C TRP A 95 -16.13 1.01 -1.47
N VAL A 96 -17.10 0.41 -0.77
CA VAL A 96 -17.14 -1.03 -0.50
C VAL A 96 -17.22 -1.85 -1.80
N ALA A 97 -18.04 -1.43 -2.76
CA ALA A 97 -18.13 -2.09 -4.06
C ALA A 97 -16.78 -2.04 -4.82
N GLY A 98 -16.08 -0.90 -4.78
CA GLY A 98 -14.75 -0.76 -5.34
C GLY A 98 -13.73 -1.70 -4.69
N CYS A 99 -13.71 -1.77 -3.36
CA CYS A 99 -12.85 -2.70 -2.63
C CYS A 99 -13.14 -4.17 -2.98
N LEU A 100 -14.41 -4.56 -3.09
CA LEU A 100 -14.80 -5.92 -3.48
C LEU A 100 -14.39 -6.25 -4.91
N PHE A 101 -14.56 -5.30 -5.84
CA PHE A 101 -14.14 -5.46 -7.22
C PHE A 101 -12.62 -5.67 -7.31
N ILE A 102 -11.84 -4.82 -6.64
CA ILE A 102 -10.37 -4.94 -6.59
C ILE A 102 -9.98 -6.30 -5.98
N ALA A 103 -10.56 -6.68 -4.84
CA ALA A 103 -10.28 -7.96 -4.20
C ALA A 103 -10.56 -9.16 -5.12
N SER A 104 -11.65 -9.12 -5.91
CA SER A 104 -11.97 -10.17 -6.87
C SER A 104 -10.93 -10.28 -8.00
N LYS A 105 -10.41 -9.15 -8.48
CA LYS A 105 -9.38 -9.11 -9.52
C LYS A 105 -8.01 -9.51 -8.98
N SER A 106 -7.67 -9.06 -7.78
CA SER A 106 -6.46 -9.50 -7.07
C SER A 106 -6.46 -11.00 -6.91
N TRP A 107 -7.58 -11.63 -6.54
CA TRP A 107 -7.68 -13.09 -6.40
C TRP A 107 -7.31 -13.85 -7.68
N VAL A 108 -7.86 -13.43 -8.82
CA VAL A 108 -7.52 -14.03 -10.13
C VAL A 108 -6.03 -13.80 -10.45
N ASN A 109 -5.50 -12.61 -10.16
CA ASN A 109 -4.08 -12.30 -10.38
C ASN A 109 -3.15 -13.19 -9.54
N ILE A 110 -3.53 -13.54 -8.31
CA ILE A 110 -2.76 -14.50 -7.50
C ILE A 110 -2.71 -15.86 -8.19
N GLN A 111 -3.86 -16.34 -8.68
CA GLN A 111 -3.95 -17.65 -9.34
C GLN A 111 -3.10 -17.69 -10.60
N ASP A 112 -3.16 -16.65 -11.43
CA ASP A 112 -2.35 -16.54 -12.64
C ASP A 112 -0.86 -16.45 -12.29
N GLY A 113 -0.48 -15.70 -11.25
CA GLY A 113 0.90 -15.61 -10.76
C GLY A 113 1.46 -16.91 -10.17
N MET A 114 0.60 -17.78 -9.65
CA MET A 114 1.00 -19.13 -9.20
C MET A 114 1.16 -20.12 -10.36
N LEU A 115 0.34 -19.98 -11.42
CA LEU A 115 0.40 -20.83 -12.62
C LEU A 115 1.56 -20.44 -13.55
N TYR A 116 1.81 -19.14 -13.68
CA TYR A 116 2.87 -18.56 -14.51
C TYR A 116 3.80 -17.71 -13.63
N PRO A 117 4.68 -18.35 -12.83
CA PRO A 117 5.55 -17.62 -11.91
C PRO A 117 6.59 -16.79 -12.66
N GLU A 118 6.36 -15.48 -12.68
CA GLU A 118 7.36 -14.52 -13.12
C GLU A 118 8.40 -14.27 -12.04
N ILE A 119 9.67 -14.40 -12.42
CA ILE A 119 10.81 -14.14 -11.54
C ILE A 119 11.36 -12.75 -11.86
N SER A 120 11.67 -11.97 -10.83
CA SER A 120 12.27 -10.65 -11.00
C SER A 120 13.69 -10.78 -11.57
N PRO A 121 14.07 -9.96 -12.57
CA PRO A 121 15.31 -10.17 -13.32
C PRO A 121 16.58 -9.90 -12.50
N THR A 122 16.50 -9.14 -11.39
CA THR A 122 17.70 -8.77 -10.62
C THR A 122 17.74 -9.36 -9.21
N LEU A 123 16.60 -9.41 -8.51
CA LEU A 123 16.50 -10.03 -7.18
C LEU A 123 16.21 -11.53 -7.22
N HIS A 124 15.82 -12.06 -8.38
CA HIS A 124 15.39 -13.45 -8.55
C HIS A 124 14.28 -13.87 -7.57
N VAL A 125 13.42 -12.92 -7.19
CA VAL A 125 12.24 -13.17 -6.35
C VAL A 125 11.03 -13.40 -7.23
N THR A 126 10.16 -14.34 -6.86
CA THR A 126 8.90 -14.55 -7.57
C THR A 126 7.95 -13.39 -7.31
N LYS A 127 7.55 -12.67 -8.36
CA LYS A 127 6.86 -11.38 -8.25
C LYS A 127 5.52 -11.47 -7.52
N TRP A 128 4.84 -12.61 -7.62
CA TRP A 128 3.56 -12.83 -6.98
C TRP A 128 3.64 -12.77 -5.43
N TRP A 129 4.83 -12.91 -4.81
CA TRP A 129 4.95 -12.68 -3.36
C TRP A 129 4.88 -11.21 -2.94
N VAL A 130 5.12 -10.29 -3.88
CA VAL A 130 5.47 -8.90 -3.58
C VAL A 130 4.59 -7.89 -4.31
N GLU A 131 4.14 -8.20 -5.53
CA GLU A 131 3.44 -7.27 -6.44
C GLU A 131 1.91 -7.47 -6.51
N ILE A 132 1.33 -8.33 -5.65
CA ILE A 132 -0.12 -8.65 -5.66
C ILE A 132 -0.98 -7.57 -5.00
#